data_AF-A0A835R994-F1
#
_entry.id   AF-A0A835R994-F1
#
_cell.length_a   1.000
_cell.length_b   1.000
_cell.length_c   1.000
_cell.angle_alpha   90.00
_cell.angle_beta   90.00
_cell.angle_gamma   90.00
#
_symmetry.space_group_name_H-M   'P 1'
#
loop_
_entity.id
_entity.type
_entity.pdbx_description
1 polymer ?
#
loop_
_entity_poly.entity_id
_entity_poly.type
_entity_poly.pdbx_seq_one_letter_code
_entity_poly.pdbx_strand_id
1 'polypeptide(L)'
;MERFVETYVTFEKSANALLQEFRNWETAWALDAMYTVAHEIRVLAELADKESASTGKNPEKLQGAGSFLMKVFGSLAGKGPKRVGALYVTSQLFKVYFKLGTVHLCRSVIRSIETAKIFDFEEFPTSDKVTYMYYTGRLEVYNENFIAADQKLTYALMHCNSEHASNLRMILKYLVPVKLSIGILPTMCLLDKYNLAEYTDIVNSLRSGDLRLLRGKPLMSMKISF
;
A
#
# COMPACT_ATOMS: atom_id res chain seq x y z
N MET A 1 -0.12 30.07 9.75
CA MET A 1 -1.39 29.40 9.40
C MET A 1 -1.05 28.47 8.24
N GLU A 2 -0.96 27.17 8.50
CA GLU A 2 -0.63 26.20 7.47
C GLU A 2 -1.77 26.20 6.43
N ARG A 3 -1.45 26.50 5.17
CA ARG A 3 -2.41 26.64 4.06
C ARG A 3 -2.28 25.44 3.12
N PHE A 4 -2.36 24.21 3.64
CA PHE A 4 -2.12 23.01 2.85
C PHE A 4 -3.17 22.84 1.75
N VAL A 5 -4.41 23.27 1.98
CA VAL A 5 -5.45 23.25 0.95
C VAL A 5 -5.07 24.12 -0.26
N GLU A 6 -4.56 25.34 -0.04
CA GLU A 6 -4.12 26.25 -1.12
C GLU A 6 -2.87 25.71 -1.82
N THR A 7 -1.92 25.17 -1.06
CA THR A 7 -0.72 24.50 -1.58
C THR A 7 -1.09 23.30 -2.46
N TYR A 8 -2.00 22.43 -2.01
CA TYR A 8 -2.47 21.29 -2.79
C TYR A 8 -3.08 21.75 -4.12
N VAL A 9 -3.98 22.74 -4.10
CA VAL A 9 -4.64 23.22 -5.33
C VAL A 9 -3.62 23.79 -6.32
N THR A 10 -2.62 24.50 -5.82
CA THR A 10 -1.56 25.07 -6.67
C THR A 10 -0.66 23.96 -7.23
N PHE A 11 -0.24 23.03 -6.38
CA PHE A 11 0.58 21.88 -6.76
C PHE A 11 -0.13 20.98 -7.77
N GLU A 12 -1.41 20.69 -7.58
CA GLU A 12 -2.23 19.87 -8.48
C GLU A 12 -2.28 20.49 -9.89
N LYS A 13 -2.40 21.82 -10.01
CA LYS A 13 -2.36 22.50 -11.32
C LYS A 13 -1.02 22.27 -12.02
N SER A 14 0.09 22.49 -11.33
CA SER A 14 1.44 22.25 -11.86
C SER A 14 1.68 20.77 -12.20
N ALA A 15 1.19 19.86 -11.36
CA ALA A 15 1.29 18.41 -11.56
C ALA A 15 0.52 17.96 -12.80
N ASN A 16 -0.69 18.50 -13.04
CA ASN A 16 -1.46 18.20 -14.26
C ASN A 16 -0.77 18.75 -15.52
N ALA A 17 -0.20 19.95 -15.46
CA ALA A 17 0.57 20.50 -16.58
C ALA A 17 1.80 19.64 -16.90
N LEU A 18 2.55 19.23 -15.87
CA LEU A 18 3.68 18.31 -16.06
C LEU A 18 3.23 16.97 -16.64
N LEU A 19 2.12 16.39 -16.15
CA LEU A 19 1.60 15.13 -16.67
C LEU A 19 1.20 15.24 -18.16
N GLN A 20 0.69 16.40 -18.58
CA GLN A 20 0.37 16.64 -19.99
C GLN A 20 1.62 16.55 -20.86
N GLU A 21 2.69 17.26 -20.50
CA GLU A 21 3.97 17.19 -21.22
C GLU A 21 4.63 15.81 -21.12
N PHE A 22 4.55 15.19 -19.94
CA PHE A 22 5.08 13.87 -19.69
C PHE A 22 4.45 12.82 -20.60
N ARG A 23 3.21 12.96 -21.06
CA ARG A 23 2.62 12.02 -22.03
C ARG A 23 3.28 12.09 -23.40
N ASN A 24 3.80 13.25 -23.78
CA ASN A 24 4.37 13.49 -25.11
C ASN A 24 5.84 13.05 -25.21
N TRP A 25 6.56 12.97 -24.08
CA TRP A 25 7.96 12.50 -24.11
C TRP A 25 8.02 11.00 -24.37
N GLU A 26 8.92 10.55 -25.24
CA GLU A 26 9.07 9.10 -25.51
C GLU A 26 9.98 8.41 -24.48
N THR A 27 11.03 9.13 -24.02
CA THR A 27 12.02 8.59 -23.09
C THR A 27 11.60 8.72 -21.63
N ALA A 28 12.17 7.89 -20.76
CA ALA A 28 11.85 7.85 -19.33
C ALA A 28 12.67 8.86 -18.47
N TRP A 29 13.29 9.87 -19.09
CA TRP A 29 14.21 10.79 -18.40
C TRP A 29 13.56 11.55 -17.23
N ALA A 30 12.26 11.83 -17.31
CA ALA A 30 11.52 12.57 -16.29
C ALA A 30 10.77 11.65 -15.31
N LEU A 31 11.09 10.36 -15.26
CA LEU A 31 10.37 9.40 -14.44
C LEU A 31 10.54 9.69 -12.94
N ASP A 32 11.75 10.03 -12.50
CA ASP A 32 12.03 10.39 -11.11
C ASP A 32 11.30 11.67 -10.68
N ALA A 33 11.18 12.64 -11.58
CA ALA A 33 10.37 13.84 -11.35
C ALA A 33 8.89 13.47 -11.18
N MET A 34 8.39 12.55 -12.00
CA MET A 34 7.01 12.06 -11.89
C MET A 34 6.78 11.25 -10.59
N TYR A 35 7.77 10.49 -10.11
CA TYR A 35 7.71 9.83 -8.81
C TYR A 35 7.59 10.82 -7.66
N THR A 36 8.41 11.87 -7.69
CA THR A 36 8.36 12.96 -6.71
C THR A 36 6.97 13.60 -6.71
N VAL A 37 6.44 13.93 -7.90
CA VAL A 37 5.10 14.54 -8.02
C VAL A 37 3.99 13.61 -7.52
N ALA A 38 4.07 12.32 -7.83
CA ALA A 38 3.13 11.30 -7.34
C ALA A 38 3.18 11.15 -5.80
N HIS A 39 4.37 11.23 -5.20
CA HIS A 39 4.52 11.21 -3.76
C HIS A 39 3.95 12.48 -3.10
N GLU A 40 4.39 13.64 -3.57
CA GLU A 40 4.04 14.94 -3.00
C GLU A 40 2.55 15.23 -3.10
N ILE A 41 1.90 14.93 -4.25
CA ILE A 41 0.45 15.18 -4.37
C ILE A 41 -0.35 14.37 -3.35
N ARG A 42 0.08 13.13 -3.05
CA ARG A 42 -0.56 12.29 -2.03
C ARG A 42 -0.32 12.89 -0.63
N VAL A 43 0.92 13.23 -0.29
CA VAL A 43 1.25 13.77 1.04
C VAL A 43 0.54 15.10 1.29
N LEU A 44 0.58 16.03 0.33
CA LEU A 44 -0.13 17.30 0.41
C LEU A 44 -1.63 17.11 0.54
N ALA A 45 -2.22 16.16 -0.20
CA ALA A 45 -3.64 15.84 -0.07
C ALA A 45 -4.00 15.32 1.33
N GLU A 46 -3.18 14.43 1.89
CA GLU A 46 -3.40 13.90 3.24
C GLU A 46 -3.32 15.02 4.31
N LEU A 47 -2.42 15.98 4.14
CA LEU A 47 -2.29 17.15 5.01
C LEU A 47 -3.47 18.11 4.84
N ALA A 48 -3.87 18.41 3.61
CA ALA A 48 -5.00 19.28 3.29
C ALA A 48 -6.35 18.72 3.79
N ASP A 49 -6.54 17.40 3.72
CA ASP A 49 -7.74 16.75 4.26
C ASP A 49 -7.75 16.72 5.78
N LYS A 50 -6.58 16.55 6.42
CA LYS A 50 -6.45 16.69 7.87
C LYS A 50 -6.78 18.12 8.33
N GLU A 51 -6.31 19.13 7.61
CA GLU A 51 -6.64 20.55 7.84
C GLU A 51 -8.15 20.79 7.67
N SER A 52 -8.72 20.30 6.57
CA SER A 52 -10.16 20.44 6.28
C SER A 52 -11.02 19.77 7.36
N ALA A 53 -10.69 18.56 7.77
CA ALA A 53 -11.39 17.86 8.86
C ALA A 53 -11.32 18.63 10.18
N SER A 54 -10.17 19.23 10.52
CA SER A 54 -10.02 20.04 11.73
C SER A 54 -10.82 21.35 11.71
N THR A 55 -11.13 21.86 10.51
CA THR A 55 -11.88 23.10 10.30
C THR A 55 -13.36 22.86 9.97
N GLY A 56 -13.83 21.61 10.03
CA GLY A 56 -15.21 21.23 9.72
C GLY A 56 -15.57 21.30 8.23
N LYS A 57 -14.56 21.40 7.35
CA LYS A 57 -14.72 21.36 5.89
C LYS A 57 -14.62 19.93 5.37
N ASN A 58 -15.19 19.68 4.19
CA ASN A 58 -15.16 18.36 3.58
C ASN A 58 -13.73 17.96 3.11
N PRO A 59 -13.16 16.85 3.60
CA PRO A 59 -11.85 16.35 3.16
C PRO A 59 -11.97 15.57 1.84
N GLU A 60 -11.74 16.23 0.71
CA GLU A 60 -11.87 15.66 -0.65
C GLU A 60 -10.54 15.58 -1.44
N LYS A 61 -9.45 16.16 -0.92
CA LYS A 61 -8.20 16.32 -1.67
C LYS A 61 -7.51 14.98 -1.89
N LEU A 62 -7.62 14.03 -0.97
CA LEU A 62 -7.07 12.69 -1.14
C LEU A 62 -7.76 11.91 -2.26
N GLN A 63 -9.06 12.13 -2.46
CA GLN A 63 -9.79 11.59 -3.62
C GLN A 63 -9.31 12.23 -4.94
N GLY A 64 -9.04 13.54 -4.92
CA GLY A 64 -8.41 14.27 -6.03
C GLY A 64 -7.05 13.69 -6.40
N ALA A 65 -6.17 13.47 -5.42
CA ALA A 65 -4.86 12.87 -5.61
C ALA A 65 -4.96 11.45 -6.21
N GLY A 66 -5.91 10.63 -5.74
CA GLY A 66 -6.19 9.32 -6.33
C GLY A 66 -6.57 9.40 -7.81
N SER A 67 -7.38 10.40 -8.17
CA SER A 67 -7.80 10.63 -9.55
C SER A 67 -6.64 11.08 -10.43
N PHE A 68 -5.75 11.93 -9.92
CA PHE A 68 -4.52 12.33 -10.60
C PHE A 68 -3.58 11.13 -10.81
N LEU A 69 -3.30 10.36 -9.75
CA LEU A 69 -2.42 9.19 -9.82
C LEU A 69 -2.93 8.14 -10.82
N MET A 70 -4.25 7.99 -10.96
CA MET A 70 -4.84 7.10 -11.97
C MET A 70 -4.54 7.59 -13.39
N LYS A 71 -4.54 8.91 -13.64
CA LYS A 71 -4.12 9.49 -14.93
C LYS A 71 -2.63 9.27 -15.18
N VAL A 72 -1.79 9.35 -14.15
CA VAL A 72 -0.36 9.04 -14.25
C VAL A 72 -0.17 7.56 -14.59
N PHE A 73 -0.83 6.65 -13.88
CA PHE A 73 -0.80 5.22 -14.16
C PHE A 73 -1.18 4.92 -15.62
N GLY A 74 -2.25 5.53 -16.13
CA GLY A 74 -2.67 5.38 -17.53
C GLY A 74 -1.59 5.80 -18.54
N SER A 75 -0.76 6.80 -18.22
CA SER A 75 0.38 7.21 -19.08
C SER A 75 1.57 6.25 -19.02
N LEU A 76 1.68 5.44 -17.96
CA LEU A 76 2.75 4.46 -17.76
C LEU A 76 2.35 3.06 -18.23
N ALA A 77 1.05 2.77 -18.32
CA ALA A 77 0.52 1.46 -18.71
C ALA A 77 0.62 1.14 -20.21
N GLY A 78 1.29 1.98 -20.99
CA GLY A 78 1.59 1.74 -22.40
C GLY A 78 2.89 0.96 -22.62
N LYS A 79 3.09 0.48 -23.86
CA LYS A 79 4.39 -0.01 -24.29
C LYS A 79 5.38 1.16 -24.32
N GLY A 80 6.52 1.03 -23.64
CA GLY A 80 7.57 2.04 -23.67
C GLY A 80 8.47 1.98 -22.43
N PRO A 81 9.56 2.76 -22.40
CA PRO A 81 10.53 2.75 -21.32
C PRO A 81 9.96 3.25 -19.98
N LYS A 82 8.85 3.99 -20.01
CA LYS A 82 8.19 4.54 -18.81
C LYS A 82 7.44 3.50 -17.99
N ARG A 83 7.14 2.33 -18.57
CA ARG A 83 6.35 1.27 -17.91
C ARG A 83 6.92 0.84 -16.56
N VAL A 84 8.24 0.95 -16.39
CA VAL A 84 8.93 0.59 -15.15
C VAL A 84 8.49 1.44 -13.95
N GLY A 85 7.83 2.58 -14.18
CA GLY A 85 7.24 3.39 -13.10
C GLY A 85 5.82 3.02 -12.69
N ALA A 86 5.18 2.07 -13.38
CA ALA A 86 3.81 1.70 -13.09
C ALA A 86 3.64 1.15 -11.66
N LEU A 87 4.57 0.34 -11.15
CA LEU A 87 4.49 -0.20 -9.78
C LEU A 87 4.64 0.88 -8.71
N TYR A 88 5.53 1.86 -8.91
CA TYR A 88 5.68 2.97 -7.97
C TYR A 88 4.37 3.76 -7.83
N VAL A 89 3.79 4.16 -8.97
CA VAL A 89 2.53 4.95 -8.98
C VAL A 89 1.36 4.12 -8.45
N THR A 90 1.31 2.84 -8.78
CA THR A 90 0.31 1.90 -8.23
C THR A 90 0.42 1.79 -6.71
N SER A 91 1.64 1.78 -6.18
CA SER A 91 1.88 1.77 -4.74
C SER A 91 1.38 3.05 -4.06
N GLN A 92 1.50 4.22 -4.72
CA GLN A 92 0.88 5.46 -4.21
C GLN A 92 -0.66 5.40 -4.29
N LEU A 93 -1.23 4.86 -5.37
CA LEU A 93 -2.68 4.64 -5.50
C LEU A 93 -3.24 3.75 -4.38
N PHE A 94 -2.55 2.66 -4.07
CA PHE A 94 -2.98 1.77 -2.99
C PHE A 94 -2.94 2.48 -1.64
N LYS A 95 -1.92 3.29 -1.34
CA LYS A 95 -1.91 4.11 -0.12
C LYS A 95 -3.16 5.00 -0.03
N VAL A 96 -3.56 5.63 -1.14
CA VAL A 96 -4.78 6.44 -1.22
C VAL A 96 -6.03 5.60 -0.98
N TYR A 97 -6.22 4.50 -1.71
CA TYR A 97 -7.43 3.68 -1.63
C TYR A 97 -7.60 2.99 -0.29
N PHE A 98 -6.52 2.52 0.33
CA PHE A 98 -6.58 1.97 1.69
C PHE A 98 -6.99 3.05 2.70
N LYS A 99 -6.41 4.25 2.60
CA LYS A 99 -6.72 5.36 3.51
C LYS A 99 -8.14 5.91 3.34
N LEU A 100 -8.69 5.87 2.13
CA LEU A 100 -10.09 6.25 1.84
C LEU A 100 -11.10 5.12 2.12
N GLY A 101 -10.66 3.91 2.46
CA GLY A 101 -11.54 2.74 2.58
C GLY A 101 -12.10 2.22 1.25
N THR A 102 -11.60 2.70 0.11
CA THR A 102 -12.02 2.31 -1.25
C THR A 102 -11.16 1.18 -1.83
N VAL A 103 -10.77 0.23 -0.97
CA VAL A 103 -9.82 -0.88 -1.27
C VAL A 103 -10.25 -1.75 -2.46
N HIS A 104 -11.55 -1.84 -2.75
CA HIS A 104 -12.07 -2.55 -3.92
C HIS A 104 -11.55 -2.01 -5.27
N LEU A 105 -11.18 -0.73 -5.33
CA LEU A 105 -10.59 -0.10 -6.53
C LEU A 105 -9.21 -0.65 -6.86
N CYS A 106 -8.49 -1.24 -5.90
CA CYS A 106 -7.18 -1.86 -6.16
C CYS A 106 -7.27 -2.98 -7.21
N ARG A 107 -8.38 -3.72 -7.26
CA ARG A 107 -8.54 -4.88 -8.16
C ARG A 107 -8.42 -4.51 -9.64
N SER A 108 -8.96 -3.35 -10.05
CA SER A 108 -8.89 -2.92 -11.45
C SER A 108 -7.45 -2.60 -11.85
N VAL A 109 -6.70 -1.91 -10.98
CA VAL A 109 -5.29 -1.55 -11.21
C VAL A 109 -4.41 -2.80 -11.25
N ILE A 110 -4.59 -3.74 -10.31
CA ILE A 110 -3.89 -5.03 -10.29
C ILE A 110 -4.11 -5.77 -11.60
N ARG A 111 -5.37 -5.90 -12.03
CA ARG A 111 -5.72 -6.59 -13.27
C ARG A 111 -5.04 -5.95 -14.48
N SER A 112 -4.96 -4.62 -14.54
CA SER A 112 -4.25 -3.90 -15.60
C SER A 112 -2.76 -4.22 -15.65
N ILE A 113 -2.11 -4.46 -14.50
CA ILE A 113 -0.70 -4.82 -14.43
C ILE A 113 -0.50 -6.30 -14.79
N GLU A 114 -1.29 -7.21 -14.20
CA GLU A 114 -1.12 -8.65 -14.38
C GLU A 114 -1.54 -9.14 -15.77
N THR A 115 -2.55 -8.52 -16.40
CA THR A 115 -3.03 -8.92 -17.73
C THR A 115 -2.15 -8.34 -18.84
N ALA A 116 -1.51 -7.20 -18.59
CA ALA A 116 -0.71 -6.56 -19.60
C ALA A 116 0.65 -7.27 -19.70
N LYS A 117 0.80 -8.11 -20.73
CA LYS A 117 2.05 -8.82 -21.10
C LYS A 117 3.26 -7.90 -21.37
N ILE A 118 3.09 -6.59 -21.19
CA ILE A 118 4.13 -5.57 -21.35
C ILE A 118 4.95 -5.39 -20.07
N PHE A 119 4.43 -5.82 -18.93
CA PHE A 119 5.11 -5.72 -17.65
C PHE A 119 5.80 -7.05 -17.35
N ASP A 120 7.12 -7.01 -17.29
CA ASP A 120 7.89 -8.06 -16.65
C ASP A 120 8.12 -7.65 -15.19
N PHE A 121 7.65 -8.47 -14.25
CA PHE A 121 7.79 -8.17 -12.83
C PHE A 121 9.27 -8.02 -12.44
N GLU A 122 10.19 -8.70 -13.12
CA GLU A 122 11.61 -8.63 -12.79
C GLU A 122 12.30 -7.33 -13.22
N GLU A 123 11.72 -6.56 -14.16
CA GLU A 123 12.24 -5.25 -14.57
C GLU A 123 12.07 -4.18 -13.48
N PHE A 124 11.18 -4.41 -12.51
CA PHE A 124 10.89 -3.40 -11.49
C PHE A 124 11.89 -3.41 -10.33
N PRO A 125 12.19 -2.22 -9.75
CA PRO A 125 12.99 -2.12 -8.54
C PRO A 125 12.42 -2.98 -7.40
N THR A 126 13.30 -3.65 -6.65
CA THR A 126 12.90 -4.49 -5.52
C THR A 126 12.05 -3.76 -4.49
N SER A 127 12.33 -2.47 -4.23
CA SER A 127 11.53 -1.64 -3.32
C SER A 127 10.08 -1.50 -3.75
N ASP A 128 9.85 -1.37 -5.05
CA ASP A 128 8.51 -1.23 -5.63
C ASP A 128 7.78 -2.57 -5.63
N LYS A 129 8.49 -3.66 -5.96
CA LYS A 129 7.98 -5.03 -5.85
C LYS A 129 7.51 -5.35 -4.42
N VAL A 130 8.33 -5.05 -3.42
CA VAL A 130 8.01 -5.27 -2.00
C VAL A 130 6.76 -4.49 -1.60
N THR A 131 6.68 -3.21 -1.99
CA THR A 131 5.53 -2.35 -1.65
C THR A 131 4.25 -2.85 -2.33
N TYR A 132 4.33 -3.22 -3.61
CA TYR A 132 3.22 -3.79 -4.36
C TYR A 132 2.72 -5.10 -3.73
N MET A 133 3.64 -6.02 -3.40
CA MET A 133 3.30 -7.31 -2.78
C MET A 133 2.72 -7.14 -1.37
N TYR A 134 3.19 -6.15 -0.60
CA TYR A 134 2.60 -5.81 0.69
C TYR A 134 1.13 -5.38 0.55
N TYR A 135 0.81 -4.44 -0.35
CA TYR A 135 -0.57 -3.95 -0.50
C TYR A 135 -1.51 -4.96 -1.16
N THR A 136 -1.05 -5.70 -2.17
CA THR A 136 -1.85 -6.78 -2.76
C THR A 136 -2.07 -7.92 -1.77
N GLY A 137 -1.09 -8.24 -0.93
CA GLY A 137 -1.26 -9.17 0.19
C GLY A 137 -2.32 -8.71 1.18
N ARG A 138 -2.30 -7.43 1.57
CA ARG A 138 -3.36 -6.83 2.42
C ARG A 138 -4.74 -6.89 1.78
N LEU A 139 -4.83 -6.71 0.46
CA LEU A 139 -6.09 -6.85 -0.27
C LEU A 139 -6.61 -8.30 -0.21
N GLU A 140 -5.74 -9.31 -0.31
CA GLU A 140 -6.15 -10.71 -0.14
C GLU A 140 -6.61 -11.00 1.29
N VAL A 141 -5.98 -10.39 2.32
CA VAL A 141 -6.48 -10.47 3.70
C VAL A 141 -7.90 -9.91 3.80
N TYR A 142 -8.16 -8.76 3.17
CA TYR A 142 -9.51 -8.17 3.12
C TYR A 142 -10.52 -9.09 2.41
N ASN A 143 -10.08 -9.85 1.42
CA ASN A 143 -10.92 -10.82 0.69
C ASN A 143 -10.97 -12.21 1.37
N GLU A 144 -10.39 -12.36 2.57
CA GLU A 144 -10.28 -13.63 3.31
C GLU A 144 -9.55 -14.74 2.53
N ASN A 145 -8.76 -14.39 1.51
CA ASN A 145 -7.96 -15.31 0.73
C ASN A 145 -6.57 -15.51 1.37
N PHE A 146 -6.55 -16.21 2.50
CA PHE A 146 -5.35 -16.32 3.33
C PHE A 146 -4.17 -17.02 2.65
N ILE A 147 -4.42 -17.94 1.71
CA ILE A 147 -3.35 -18.63 0.96
C ILE A 147 -2.64 -17.65 0.02
N ALA A 148 -3.39 -16.85 -0.75
CA ALA A 148 -2.78 -15.86 -1.63
C ALA A 148 -2.16 -14.69 -0.84
N ALA A 149 -2.77 -14.31 0.29
CA ALA A 149 -2.21 -13.31 1.20
C ALA A 149 -0.84 -13.77 1.74
N ASP A 150 -0.73 -15.05 2.13
CA ASP A 150 0.50 -15.64 2.65
C ASP A 150 1.65 -15.55 1.64
N GLN A 151 1.39 -15.95 0.39
CA GLN A 151 2.37 -15.92 -0.69
C GLN A 151 2.90 -14.49 -0.91
N LYS A 152 2.00 -13.52 -1.05
CA LYS A 152 2.33 -12.11 -1.32
C LYS A 152 3.07 -11.46 -0.15
N LEU A 153 2.57 -11.64 1.08
CA LEU A 153 3.19 -11.06 2.28
C LEU A 153 4.52 -11.74 2.63
N THR A 154 4.66 -13.04 2.39
CA THR A 154 5.94 -13.75 2.55
C THR A 154 6.97 -13.23 1.55
N TYR A 155 6.58 -13.04 0.27
CA TYR A 155 7.46 -12.43 -0.71
C TYR A 155 7.93 -11.04 -0.24
N ALA A 156 7.00 -10.19 0.21
CA ALA A 156 7.32 -8.86 0.70
C ALA A 156 8.30 -8.91 1.89
N LEU A 157 8.10 -9.83 2.83
CA LEU A 157 8.97 -10.01 3.99
C LEU A 157 10.39 -10.43 3.58
N MET A 158 10.51 -11.40 2.67
CA MET A 158 11.80 -11.96 2.23
C MET A 158 12.65 -10.96 1.45
N HIS A 159 12.01 -10.06 0.68
CA HIS A 159 12.70 -9.10 -0.17
C HIS A 159 12.81 -7.70 0.45
N CYS A 160 12.23 -7.48 1.63
CA CYS A 160 12.39 -6.22 2.36
C CYS A 160 13.80 -6.13 2.95
N ASN A 161 14.42 -4.95 2.87
CA ASN A 161 15.72 -4.70 3.50
C ASN A 161 15.63 -4.94 5.02
N SER A 162 16.57 -5.73 5.55
CA SER A 162 16.68 -6.07 6.97
C SER A 162 16.94 -4.86 7.87
N GLU A 163 17.54 -3.80 7.34
CA GLU A 163 17.80 -2.53 8.03
C GLU A 163 16.51 -1.72 8.26
N HIS A 164 15.42 -2.02 7.53
CA HIS A 164 14.16 -1.29 7.62
C HIS A 164 13.19 -2.00 8.57
N ALA A 165 13.55 -2.05 9.85
CA ALA A 165 12.79 -2.75 10.89
C ALA A 165 11.31 -2.31 10.97
N SER A 166 11.00 -1.04 10.70
CA SER A 166 9.62 -0.53 10.64
C SER A 166 8.80 -1.20 9.55
N ASN A 167 9.38 -1.38 8.35
CA ASN A 167 8.71 -1.99 7.20
C ASN A 167 8.50 -3.50 7.43
N LEU A 168 9.51 -4.17 7.96
CA LEU A 168 9.39 -5.57 8.37
C LEU A 168 8.28 -5.77 9.39
N ARG A 169 8.22 -4.89 10.41
CA ARG A 169 7.15 -4.91 11.40
C ARG A 169 5.78 -4.68 10.76
N MET A 170 5.67 -3.74 9.83
CA MET A 170 4.43 -3.50 9.08
C MET A 170 3.97 -4.74 8.31
N ILE A 171 4.89 -5.46 7.64
CA ILE A 171 4.55 -6.69 6.92
C ILE A 171 4.12 -7.78 7.90
N LEU A 172 4.86 -7.98 8.99
CA LEU A 172 4.59 -9.02 9.99
C LEU A 172 3.25 -8.84 10.71
N LYS A 173 2.80 -7.59 10.93
CA LYS A 173 1.47 -7.31 11.47
C LYS A 173 0.32 -7.89 10.63
N TYR A 174 0.54 -8.11 9.33
CA TYR A 174 -0.43 -8.77 8.47
C TYR A 174 -0.09 -10.25 8.28
N LEU A 175 1.18 -10.60 8.17
CA LEU A 175 1.59 -11.98 7.91
C LEU A 175 1.32 -12.90 9.12
N VAL A 176 1.55 -12.44 10.35
CA VAL A 176 1.30 -13.24 11.55
C VAL A 176 -0.14 -13.71 11.65
N PRO A 177 -1.17 -12.83 11.60
CA PRO A 177 -2.56 -13.29 11.63
C PRO A 177 -2.91 -14.18 10.42
N VAL A 178 -2.33 -13.93 9.24
CA VAL A 178 -2.52 -14.81 8.07
C VAL A 178 -1.97 -16.21 8.32
N LYS A 179 -0.73 -16.33 8.83
CA LYS A 179 -0.10 -17.61 9.20
C LYS A 179 -0.93 -18.34 10.25
N LEU A 180 -1.43 -17.64 11.25
CA LEU A 180 -2.32 -18.21 12.28
C LEU A 180 -3.63 -18.74 11.68
N SER A 181 -4.26 -18.01 10.76
CA SER A 181 -5.49 -18.44 10.09
C SER A 181 -5.32 -19.72 9.26
N ILE A 182 -4.11 -20.00 8.77
CA ILE A 182 -3.79 -21.23 8.04
C ILE A 182 -3.14 -22.31 8.93
N GLY A 183 -3.14 -22.12 10.25
CA GLY A 183 -2.67 -23.10 11.23
C GLY A 183 -1.16 -23.10 11.51
N ILE A 184 -0.43 -22.07 11.06
CA ILE A 184 1.02 -21.92 11.29
C ILE A 184 1.25 -20.96 12.46
N LEU A 185 1.84 -21.46 13.55
CA LEU A 185 2.14 -20.65 14.72
C LEU A 185 3.51 -19.95 14.58
N PRO A 186 3.61 -18.63 14.87
CA PRO A 186 4.88 -17.94 14.95
C PRO A 186 5.67 -18.37 16.20
N THR A 187 6.98 -18.14 16.17
CA THR A 187 7.85 -18.31 17.33
C THR A 187 7.75 -17.08 18.25
N MET A 188 7.94 -17.24 19.56
CA MET A 188 7.90 -16.10 20.48
C MET A 188 9.06 -15.13 20.24
N CYS A 189 10.23 -15.66 19.91
CA CYS A 189 11.39 -14.85 19.52
C CYS A 189 11.08 -13.91 18.33
N LEU A 190 10.28 -14.35 17.35
CA LEU A 190 9.83 -13.48 16.26
C LEU A 190 8.96 -12.32 16.76
N LEU A 191 8.02 -12.61 17.67
CA LEU A 191 7.13 -11.59 18.22
C LEU A 191 7.90 -10.56 19.03
N ASP A 192 8.83 -11.01 19.87
CA ASP A 192 9.66 -10.13 20.70
C ASP A 192 10.58 -9.27 19.82
N LYS A 193 11.25 -9.87 18.84
CA LYS A 193 12.19 -9.18 17.94
C LYS A 193 11.54 -8.01 17.19
N TYR A 194 10.28 -8.15 16.78
CA TYR A 194 9.57 -7.13 15.99
C TYR A 194 8.51 -6.37 16.80
N ASN A 195 8.51 -6.50 18.14
CA ASN A 195 7.57 -5.84 19.03
C ASN A 195 6.11 -6.07 18.61
N LEU A 196 5.70 -7.33 18.58
CA LEU A 196 4.38 -7.83 18.19
C LEU A 196 3.66 -8.50 19.37
N ALA A 197 3.78 -7.89 20.56
CA ALA A 197 3.24 -8.42 21.81
C ALA A 197 1.73 -8.65 21.77
N GLU A 198 1.00 -7.96 20.88
CA GLU A 198 -0.43 -8.14 20.68
C GLU A 198 -0.83 -9.59 20.27
N TYR A 199 0.09 -10.38 19.73
CA TYR A 199 -0.16 -11.78 19.35
C TYR A 199 0.30 -12.80 20.39
N THR A 200 1.04 -12.40 21.43
CA THR A 200 1.62 -13.34 22.41
C THR A 200 0.56 -14.20 23.10
N ASP A 201 -0.50 -13.57 23.60
CA ASP A 201 -1.58 -14.26 24.29
C ASP A 201 -2.33 -15.23 23.36
N ILE A 202 -2.52 -14.84 22.10
CA ILE A 202 -3.20 -15.66 21.09
C ILE A 202 -2.38 -16.92 20.82
N VAL A 203 -1.06 -16.75 20.61
CA VAL A 203 -0.16 -17.87 20.34
C VAL A 203 -0.07 -18.81 21.54
N ASN A 204 -0.01 -18.28 22.76
CA ASN A 204 -0.04 -19.10 23.98
C ASN A 204 -1.34 -19.90 24.13
N SER A 205 -2.48 -19.25 23.88
CA SER A 205 -3.80 -19.90 23.97
C SER A 205 -3.96 -21.01 22.93
N LEU A 206 -3.44 -20.79 21.71
CA LEU A 206 -3.43 -21.79 20.65
C LEU A 206 -2.51 -22.96 20.97
N ARG A 207 -1.36 -22.73 21.61
CA ARG A 207 -0.46 -23.82 22.06
C ARG A 207 -1.04 -24.64 23.21
N SER A 208 -1.75 -24.01 24.15
CA SER A 208 -2.34 -24.70 25.31
C SER A 208 -3.66 -25.43 25.00
N GLY A 209 -4.26 -25.18 23.82
CA GLY A 209 -5.55 -25.75 23.44
C GLY A 209 -6.74 -25.14 24.20
N ASP A 210 -6.55 -24.01 24.89
CA ASP A 210 -7.62 -23.39 25.69
C ASP A 210 -8.47 -22.43 24.83
N LEU A 211 -9.54 -22.99 24.24
CA LEU A 211 -10.50 -22.27 23.42
C LEU A 211 -11.27 -21.15 24.17
N ARG A 212 -11.25 -21.14 25.50
CA ARG A 212 -11.93 -20.11 26.31
C ARG A 212 -11.19 -18.77 26.25
N LEU A 213 -9.86 -18.79 26.18
CA LEU A 213 -9.03 -17.59 25.99
C LEU A 213 -9.16 -17.00 24.58
N LEU A 214 -9.48 -17.85 23.58
CA LEU A 214 -9.68 -17.45 22.19
C LEU A 214 -11.04 -16.76 21.96
N ARG A 215 -12.10 -17.19 22.66
CA ARG A 215 -13.47 -16.68 22.49
C ARG A 215 -13.66 -15.20 22.82
N GLY A 216 -12.77 -14.60 23.62
CA GLY A 216 -12.78 -13.17 23.94
C GLY A 216 -11.89 -12.30 23.04
N LYS A 217 -11.11 -12.90 22.13
CA LYS A 217 -10.14 -12.22 21.27
C LYS A 217 -10.38 -12.65 19.83
N PRO A 218 -11.32 -12.03 19.12
CA PRO A 218 -11.58 -12.42 17.75
C PRO A 218 -10.31 -12.11 16.95
N LEU A 219 -9.63 -13.15 16.49
CA LEU A 219 -8.58 -13.08 15.48
C LEU A 219 -9.03 -12.20 14.28
N MET A 220 -10.35 -12.15 14.04
CA MET A 220 -11.04 -11.34 13.04
C MET A 220 -11.52 -9.94 13.50
N SER A 221 -11.59 -9.63 14.81
CA SER A 221 -11.99 -8.30 15.32
C SER A 221 -10.80 -7.43 15.73
N MET A 222 -9.57 -7.93 15.59
CA MET A 222 -8.54 -7.09 14.99
C MET A 222 -9.00 -6.76 13.56
N LYS A 223 -10.06 -5.94 13.46
CA LYS A 223 -10.25 -5.06 12.33
C LYS A 223 -8.97 -4.27 12.27
N ILE A 224 -8.04 -4.80 11.48
CA ILE A 224 -6.87 -4.12 10.99
C ILE A 224 -7.37 -2.73 10.67
N SER A 225 -7.03 -1.77 11.53
CA SER A 225 -7.42 -0.39 11.34
C SER A 225 -6.84 0.01 10.00
N PHE A 226 -7.72 0.27 9.03
CA PHE A 226 -7.35 0.69 7.69
C PHE A 226 -6.68 2.05 7.73
#